data_AF-A0A1R3S2J6-F1
#
_entry.id   AF-A0A1R3S2J6-F1
#
_cell.length_a   1.000
_cell.length_b   1.000
_cell.length_c   1.000
_cell.angle_alpha   90.00
_cell.angle_beta   90.00
_cell.angle_gamma   90.00
#
_symmetry.space_group_name_H-M   'P 1'
#
loop_
_entity.id
_entity.type
_entity.pdbx_description
1 polymer ?
#
loop_
_entity_poly.entity_id
_entity_poly.type
_entity_poly.pdbx_seq_one_letter_code
_entity_poly.pdbx_strand_id
1 'polypeptide(L)'
;MGFLSRLVAFFGLILLAHAGYSAHEHTLLYSNSSTTNPTALPLDIIIEALASLVLVSAGLVLGAEKLKPISWSEWAGQIEREGGGRNPYLRLEERYGFWDVRAKRKEFADWIRGDVPAVSEK
;
A
#
# COMPACT_ATOMS: atom_id res chain seq x y z
N MET A 1 4.41 -0.20 7.17
CA MET A 1 5.56 -1.11 6.99
C MET A 1 5.49 -1.72 5.60
N GLY A 2 5.94 -1.01 4.57
CA GLY A 2 5.80 -1.46 3.17
C GLY A 2 7.12 -1.60 2.42
N PHE A 3 8.24 -1.14 2.98
CA PHE A 3 9.49 -1.09 2.24
C PHE A 3 10.08 -2.49 2.02
N LEU A 4 10.18 -3.29 3.09
CA LEU A 4 10.72 -4.65 2.98
C LEU A 4 9.85 -5.56 2.10
N SER A 5 8.52 -5.49 2.24
CA SER A 5 7.60 -6.27 1.41
C SER A 5 7.67 -5.88 -0.07
N ARG A 6 7.84 -4.59 -0.38
CA ARG A 6 8.11 -4.12 -1.75
C ARG A 6 9.45 -4.62 -2.29
N LEU A 7 10.51 -4.65 -1.47
CA LEU A 7 11.80 -5.21 -1.89
C LEU A 7 11.69 -6.72 -2.18
N VAL A 8 10.99 -7.47 -1.31
CA VAL A 8 10.75 -8.90 -1.52
C VAL A 8 9.96 -9.15 -2.80
N ALA A 9 8.89 -8.39 -3.04
CA ALA A 9 8.11 -8.49 -4.27
C ALA A 9 8.95 -8.14 -5.51
N PHE A 10 9.74 -7.07 -5.45
CA PHE A 10 10.61 -6.65 -6.55
C PHE A 10 11.67 -7.71 -6.88
N PHE A 11 12.34 -8.26 -5.86
CA PHE A 11 13.32 -9.33 -6.05
C PHE A 11 12.65 -10.60 -6.61
N GLY A 12 11.47 -10.96 -6.11
CA GLY A 12 10.68 -12.07 -6.66
C GLY A 12 10.33 -11.87 -8.14
N LEU A 13 9.99 -10.64 -8.55
CA LEU A 13 9.71 -10.32 -9.96
C LEU A 13 10.95 -10.45 -10.85
N ILE A 14 12.13 -10.06 -10.34
CA ILE A 14 13.39 -10.26 -11.06
C ILE A 14 13.65 -11.75 -11.29
N LEU A 15 13.51 -12.59 -10.25
CA LEU A 15 13.68 -14.04 -10.37
C LEU A 15 12.65 -14.66 -11.32
N LEU A 16 11.39 -14.20 -11.28
CA LEU A 16 10.35 -14.69 -12.18
C LEU A 16 10.66 -14.34 -13.65
N ALA A 17 11.15 -13.12 -13.90
CA ALA A 17 11.59 -12.70 -15.22
C ALA A 17 12.80 -13.52 -15.71
N HIS A 18 13.74 -13.80 -14.80
CA HIS A 18 14.90 -14.64 -15.08
C HIS A 18 14.50 -16.07 -15.45
N ALA A 19 13.67 -16.73 -14.63
CA ALA A 19 13.14 -18.06 -14.92
C ALA A 19 12.36 -18.12 -16.24
N GLY A 20 11.56 -17.07 -16.53
CA GLY A 20 10.84 -16.94 -17.80
C GLY A 20 11.77 -16.80 -19.00
N TYR A 21 12.86 -16.04 -18.87
CA TYR A 21 13.88 -15.92 -19.91
C TYR A 21 14.64 -17.24 -20.12
N SER A 22 15.04 -17.93 -19.04
CA SER A 22 15.66 -19.25 -19.10
C SER A 22 14.76 -20.28 -19.78
N ALA A 23 13.46 -20.28 -19.48
CA ALA A 23 12.48 -21.13 -20.16
C ALA A 23 12.41 -20.82 -21.65
N HIS A 24 12.40 -19.53 -22.01
CA HIS A 24 12.36 -19.08 -23.40
C HIS A 24 13.61 -19.51 -24.18
N GLU A 25 14.81 -19.30 -23.65
CA GLU A 25 16.06 -19.76 -24.29
C GLU A 25 16.11 -21.28 -24.42
N HIS A 26 15.69 -22.01 -23.39
CA HIS A 26 15.58 -23.46 -23.45
C HIS A 26 14.62 -23.90 -24.57
N THR A 27 13.43 -23.31 -24.65
CA THR A 27 12.49 -23.65 -25.72
C THR A 27 13.03 -23.28 -27.10
N LEU A 28 13.70 -22.14 -27.29
CA LEU A 28 14.28 -21.75 -28.58
C LEU A 28 15.37 -22.72 -29.05
N LEU A 29 16.30 -23.10 -28.17
CA LEU A 29 17.42 -23.98 -28.53
C LEU A 29 16.96 -25.41 -28.82
N TYR A 30 16.00 -25.92 -28.04
CA TYR A 30 15.53 -27.30 -28.16
C TYR A 30 14.38 -27.47 -29.15
N SER A 31 13.61 -26.42 -29.47
CA SER A 31 12.61 -26.47 -30.55
C SER A 31 13.24 -26.63 -31.94
N ASN A 32 14.40 -25.99 -32.16
CA ASN A 32 15.11 -26.02 -33.45
C ASN A 32 15.97 -27.28 -33.64
N SER A 33 16.23 -28.04 -32.57
CA SER A 33 17.03 -29.29 -32.58
C SER A 33 16.16 -30.55 -32.71
N SER A 34 14.89 -30.41 -33.12
CA SER A 34 13.88 -31.48 -33.09
C SER A 34 14.09 -32.56 -34.17
N THR A 35 15.03 -33.47 -33.90
CA THR A 35 14.93 -34.87 -34.33
C THR A 35 14.68 -35.69 -33.07
N THR A 36 13.45 -36.17 -32.90
CA THR A 36 12.99 -37.16 -31.91
C THR A 36 13.05 -36.75 -30.41
N ASN A 37 11.88 -36.35 -29.88
CA ASN A 37 11.45 -36.26 -28.47
C ASN A 37 11.31 -34.82 -27.91
N PRO A 38 10.12 -34.44 -27.38
CA PRO A 38 9.94 -33.18 -26.67
C PRO A 38 10.71 -33.22 -25.35
N THR A 39 11.72 -32.36 -25.19
CA THR A 39 12.44 -32.21 -23.93
C THR A 39 11.56 -31.43 -22.95
N ALA A 40 11.15 -32.07 -21.87
CA ALA A 40 10.49 -31.39 -20.75
C ALA A 40 11.38 -30.27 -20.18
N LEU A 41 10.77 -29.26 -19.57
CA LEU A 41 11.51 -28.17 -18.91
C LEU A 41 12.41 -28.73 -17.79
N PRO A 42 13.67 -28.27 -17.69
CA PRO A 42 14.56 -28.62 -16.59
C PRO A 42 13.94 -28.28 -15.24
N LEU A 43 14.19 -29.16 -14.28
CA LEU A 43 13.65 -29.04 -12.92
C LEU A 43 14.12 -27.74 -12.23
N ASP A 44 15.33 -27.27 -12.52
CA ASP A 44 15.87 -26.01 -11.98
C ASP A 44 14.99 -24.80 -12.34
N ILE A 45 14.63 -24.66 -13.62
CA ILE A 45 13.73 -23.59 -14.11
C ILE A 45 12.36 -23.68 -13.44
N ILE A 46 11.84 -24.90 -13.24
CA ILE A 46 10.55 -25.11 -12.56
C ILE A 46 10.63 -24.68 -11.10
N ILE A 47 11.68 -25.06 -10.37
CA ILE A 47 11.86 -24.67 -8.97
C ILE A 47 12.05 -23.15 -8.86
N GLU A 48 12.85 -22.54 -9.73
CA GLU A 48 13.07 -21.08 -9.73
C GLU A 48 11.76 -20.32 -9.99
N ALA A 49 10.93 -20.79 -10.93
CA ALA A 49 9.62 -20.21 -11.21
C ALA A 49 8.63 -20.37 -10.03
N LEU A 50 8.61 -21.54 -9.37
CA LEU A 50 7.74 -21.76 -8.20
C LEU A 50 8.20 -20.94 -6.99
N ALA A 51 9.51 -20.87 -6.73
CA ALA A 51 10.07 -20.08 -5.65
C ALA A 51 9.83 -18.58 -5.86
N SER A 52 10.01 -18.08 -7.08
CA SER A 52 9.72 -16.69 -7.43
C SER A 52 8.24 -16.36 -7.29
N LEU A 53 7.33 -17.24 -7.72
CA LEU A 53 5.88 -17.09 -7.51
C LEU A 53 5.53 -16.96 -6.01
N VAL A 54 6.11 -17.80 -5.16
CA VAL A 54 5.91 -17.74 -3.70
C VAL A 54 6.45 -16.42 -3.13
N LEU A 55 7.64 -15.97 -3.55
CA LEU A 55 8.21 -14.70 -3.08
C LEU A 55 7.38 -13.49 -3.53
N VAL A 56 6.93 -13.45 -4.79
CA VAL A 56 6.08 -12.37 -5.31
C VAL A 56 4.76 -12.33 -4.55
N SER A 57 4.08 -13.47 -4.42
CA SER A 57 2.80 -13.53 -3.70
C SER A 57 2.94 -13.14 -2.23
N ALA A 58 3.96 -13.63 -1.54
CA ALA A 58 4.25 -13.24 -0.16
C ALA A 58 4.56 -11.75 -0.03
N GLY A 59 5.40 -11.20 -0.92
CA GLY A 59 5.74 -9.77 -0.93
C GLY A 59 4.52 -8.87 -1.15
N LEU A 60 3.62 -9.26 -2.07
CA LEU A 60 2.37 -8.53 -2.33
C LEU A 60 1.40 -8.61 -1.13
N VAL A 61 1.19 -9.80 -0.56
CA VAL A 61 0.26 -9.99 0.57
C VAL A 61 0.76 -9.26 1.82
N LEU A 62 2.05 -9.34 2.14
CA LEU A 62 2.65 -8.62 3.27
C LEU A 62 2.72 -7.10 3.02
N GLY A 63 2.68 -6.68 1.76
CA GLY A 63 2.64 -5.26 1.36
C GLY A 63 1.25 -4.64 1.37
N ALA A 64 0.20 -5.45 1.47
CA ALA A 64 -1.17 -4.96 1.47
C ALA A 64 -1.49 -4.13 2.72
N GLU A 65 -2.37 -3.14 2.56
CA GLU A 65 -2.90 -2.40 3.71
C GLU A 65 -3.76 -3.31 4.58
N LYS A 66 -3.73 -3.06 5.90
CA LYS A 66 -4.61 -3.78 6.82
C LYS A 66 -6.07 -3.50 6.47
N LEU A 67 -6.90 -4.53 6.59
CA LEU A 67 -8.34 -4.40 6.41
C LEU A 67 -8.90 -3.37 7.38
N LYS A 68 -9.80 -2.53 6.86
CA LYS A 68 -10.54 -1.56 7.67
C LYS A 68 -11.71 -2.28 8.36
N PRO A 69 -12.06 -1.91 9.60
CA PRO A 69 -13.23 -2.44 10.27
C PRO A 69 -14.52 -2.15 9.47
N ILE A 70 -15.47 -3.08 9.54
CA ILE A 70 -16.75 -2.99 8.83
C ILE A 70 -17.69 -2.00 9.53
N SER A 71 -17.61 -1.91 10.86
CA SER A 71 -18.42 -0.99 11.64
C SER A 71 -17.91 0.45 11.50
N TRP A 72 -18.81 1.34 11.09
CA TRP A 72 -18.49 2.75 10.93
C TRP A 72 -18.05 3.40 12.24
N SER A 73 -18.68 3.06 13.37
CA SER A 73 -18.35 3.65 14.67
C SER A 73 -16.95 3.26 15.14
N GLU A 74 -16.55 2.01 14.91
CA GLU A 74 -15.21 1.52 15.23
C GLU A 74 -14.16 2.19 14.35
N TRP A 75 -14.44 2.28 13.05
CA TRP A 75 -13.54 2.95 12.11
C TRP A 75 -13.40 4.44 12.40
N ALA A 76 -14.51 5.14 12.62
CA ALA A 76 -14.52 6.57 12.95
C ALA A 76 -13.79 6.84 14.27
N GLY A 77 -14.02 6.01 15.30
CA GLY A 77 -13.30 6.13 16.57
C GLY A 77 -11.80 5.85 16.44
N GLN A 78 -11.39 4.93 15.55
CA GLN A 78 -9.97 4.71 15.26
C GLN A 78 -9.35 5.91 14.53
N ILE A 79 -10.05 6.47 13.54
CA ILE A 79 -9.61 7.66 12.79
C ILE A 79 -9.48 8.88 13.72
N GLU A 80 -10.43 9.10 14.63
CA GLU A 80 -10.40 10.19 15.59
C GLU A 80 -9.19 10.06 16.54
N ARG A 81 -8.90 8.84 17.01
CA ARG A 81 -7.69 8.53 17.80
C ARG A 81 -6.38 8.73 17.02
N GLU A 82 -6.38 8.49 15.72
CA GLU A 82 -5.23 8.71 14.83
C GLU A 82 -5.10 10.19 14.39
N GLY A 83 -5.93 11.10 14.92
CA GLY A 83 -5.86 12.54 14.66
C GLY A 83 -6.70 13.04 13.49
N GLY A 84 -7.68 12.26 13.02
CA GLY A 84 -8.72 12.70 12.09
C GLY A 84 -8.29 12.95 10.64
N GLY A 85 -7.01 13.17 10.36
CA GLY A 85 -6.53 13.57 9.01
C GLY A 85 -6.76 12.54 7.90
N ARG A 86 -7.01 11.27 8.25
CA ARG A 86 -7.37 10.21 7.29
C ARG A 86 -8.88 10.11 7.03
N ASN A 87 -9.68 11.00 7.63
CA ASN A 87 -11.13 11.05 7.44
C ASN A 87 -11.48 11.64 6.04
N PRO A 88 -12.07 10.86 5.12
CA PRO A 88 -12.54 11.34 3.83
C PRO A 88 -13.72 12.32 3.96
N TYR A 89 -14.43 12.30 5.09
CA TYR A 89 -15.56 13.18 5.38
C TYR A 89 -15.18 14.42 6.20
N LEU A 90 -13.88 14.64 6.46
CA LEU A 90 -13.40 15.78 7.26
C LEU A 90 -13.99 17.11 6.78
N ARG A 91 -14.08 17.30 5.46
CA ARG A 91 -14.63 18.51 4.85
C ARG A 91 -16.11 18.73 5.15
N LEU A 92 -16.88 17.65 5.25
CA LEU A 92 -18.31 17.67 5.57
C LEU A 92 -18.52 17.86 7.08
N GLU A 93 -17.68 17.26 7.91
CA GLU A 93 -17.72 17.39 9.37
C GLU A 93 -17.29 18.78 9.83
N GLU A 94 -16.19 19.33 9.29
CA GLU A 94 -15.69 20.66 9.63
C GLU A 94 -16.52 21.80 9.02
N ARG A 95 -17.38 21.48 8.05
CA ARG A 95 -18.36 22.42 7.46
C ARG A 95 -17.73 23.76 7.09
N TYR A 96 -16.62 23.76 6.36
CA TYR A 96 -15.89 25.00 6.04
C TYR A 96 -16.76 26.11 5.41
N GLY A 97 -17.84 25.75 4.69
CA GLY A 97 -18.78 26.72 4.12
C GLY A 97 -19.62 27.50 5.14
N PHE A 98 -19.72 27.00 6.38
CA PHE A 98 -20.46 27.62 7.48
C PHE A 98 -19.53 28.21 8.55
N TRP A 99 -18.25 28.31 8.24
CA TRP A 99 -17.24 28.84 9.15
C TRP A 99 -17.47 30.34 9.39
N ASP A 100 -17.58 30.75 10.65
CA ASP A 100 -17.65 32.18 10.99
C ASP A 100 -16.27 32.83 10.88
N VAL A 101 -16.04 33.44 9.72
CA VAL A 101 -14.78 34.13 9.41
C VAL A 101 -14.54 35.32 10.34
N ARG A 102 -15.59 36.00 10.80
CA ARG A 102 -15.46 37.18 11.66
C ARG A 102 -15.04 36.78 13.07
N ALA A 103 -15.67 35.76 13.63
CA ALA A 103 -15.30 35.21 14.94
C ALA A 103 -13.84 34.72 14.95
N LYS A 104 -13.43 33.97 13.92
CA LYS A 104 -12.08 33.41 13.84
C LYS A 104 -10.98 34.45 13.61
N ARG A 105 -11.28 35.52 12.87
CA ARG A 105 -10.37 36.68 12.77
C ARG A 105 -10.19 37.40 14.10
N LYS A 106 -11.27 37.52 14.89
CA LYS A 106 -11.20 38.10 16.24
C LYS A 106 -10.35 37.22 17.16
N GLU A 107 -10.63 35.91 17.20
CA GLU A 107 -9.87 34.94 18.00
C GLU A 107 -8.37 34.98 17.69
N PHE A 108 -8.01 35.05 16.40
CA PHE A 108 -6.61 35.21 15.98
C PHE A 108 -5.99 36.56 16.40
N ALA A 109 -6.76 37.66 16.31
CA ALA A 109 -6.29 38.98 16.73
C ALA A 109 -6.07 39.06 18.25
N ASP A 110 -6.94 38.45 19.03
CA ASP A 110 -6.84 38.36 20.49
C ASP A 110 -5.63 37.48 20.89
N TRP A 111 -5.42 36.34 20.19
CA TRP A 111 -4.22 35.50 20.36
C TRP A 111 -2.91 36.23 20.09
N ILE A 112 -2.80 37.00 19.00
CA ILE A 112 -1.61 37.82 18.70
C ILE A 112 -1.30 38.82 19.81
N ARG A 113 -2.35 39.38 20.44
CA ARG A 113 -2.23 40.35 21.52
C ARG A 113 -1.81 39.71 22.85
N GLY A 114 -1.80 38.39 22.94
CA GLY A 114 -1.54 37.65 24.18
C GLY A 114 -2.75 37.56 25.12
N ASP A 115 -3.90 38.09 24.70
CA ASP A 115 -5.17 37.97 25.42
C ASP A 115 -5.82 36.63 25.04
N VAL A 116 -5.32 35.52 25.59
CA VAL A 116 -5.97 34.22 25.40
C VAL A 116 -7.12 34.12 26.40
N PRO A 117 -8.40 34.20 25.98
CA PRO A 117 -9.50 33.96 26.90
C PRO A 117 -9.40 32.51 27.39
N ALA A 118 -9.41 32.32 28.71
CA ALA A 118 -9.45 30.99 29.32
C ALA A 118 -10.65 30.23 28.73
N VAL A 119 -10.36 29.09 28.07
CA VAL A 119 -11.38 28.21 27.51
C VAL A 119 -12.27 27.73 28.66
N SER A 120 -13.50 28.20 28.71
CA SER A 120 -14.54 27.69 29.61
C SER A 120 -14.93 26.29 29.13
N GLU A 121 -14.27 25.29 29.70
CA GLU A 121 -14.67 23.88 29.61
C GLU A 121 -16.13 23.74 30.08
N LYS A 122 -17.00 23.22 29.22
CA LYS A 122 -18.37 22.79 29.55
C LYS A 122 -18.56 21.38 29.06
#